data_AF-A0A6P6AH11-F1
#
_entry.id   AF-A0A6P6AH11-F1
#
_cell.length_a   1.000
_cell.length_b   1.000
_cell.length_c   1.000
_cell.angle_alpha   90.00
_cell.angle_beta   90.00
_cell.angle_gamma   90.00
#
_symmetry.space_group_name_H-M   'P 1'
#
loop_
_entity.id
_entity.type
_entity.pdbx_description
1 polymer ?
#
loop_
_entity_poly.entity_id
_entity_poly.type
_entity_poly.pdbx_seq_one_letter_code
_entity_poly.pdbx_strand_id
1 'polypeptide(L)'
;MMCFPLIKRLGYNAVQIMAVQEHSYYVRFGYHVTNFFAPSSHFGTSDDLKSLIDRAHKMGLLVLMDIVHSHASNNMLDGLNMFDGTDAHYFHSRSKGHRWMWDSRLFNYGSWEVHRFLLSNARWWLEEYKFDRFRFDVVTSMMYTHHGLQNEFGVWEIFWLIMLMVHHHFPMVLK
;
A
#
# COMPACT_ATOMS: atom_id res chain seq x y z
N MET A 1 22.31 -3.87 4.50
CA MET A 1 22.04 -4.90 3.47
C MET A 1 22.32 -6.33 3.96
N MET A 2 22.02 -6.64 5.23
CA MET A 2 22.60 -7.79 5.96
C MET A 2 21.56 -8.80 6.49
N CYS A 3 20.25 -8.60 6.22
CA CYS A 3 19.20 -9.35 6.90
C CYS A 3 18.78 -10.67 6.22
N PHE A 4 18.82 -10.78 4.88
CA PHE A 4 18.30 -11.98 4.20
C PHE A 4 19.04 -13.29 4.53
N PRO A 5 20.38 -13.32 4.68
CA PRO A 5 21.07 -14.53 5.13
C PRO A 5 20.61 -15.00 6.51
N LEU A 6 20.35 -14.07 7.43
CA LEU A 6 19.80 -14.39 8.74
C LEU A 6 18.37 -14.93 8.64
N ILE A 7 17.50 -14.25 7.89
CA ILE A 7 16.10 -14.67 7.67
C ILE A 7 16.05 -16.08 7.09
N LYS A 8 16.87 -16.36 6.07
CA LYS A 8 16.95 -17.69 5.45
C LYS A 8 17.48 -18.75 6.43
N ARG A 9 18.53 -18.42 7.20
CA ARG A 9 19.11 -19.32 8.22
C ARG A 9 18.10 -19.68 9.32
N LEU A 10 17.22 -18.74 9.67
CA LEU A 10 16.14 -18.96 10.63
C LEU A 10 14.98 -19.79 10.05
N GLY A 11 15.02 -20.16 8.76
CA GLY A 11 14.04 -21.05 8.13
C GLY A 11 12.80 -20.35 7.57
N TYR A 12 12.75 -19.01 7.55
CA TYR A 12 11.67 -18.28 6.88
C TYR A 12 11.73 -18.49 5.36
N ASN A 13 10.56 -18.48 4.73
CA ASN A 13 10.38 -18.61 3.29
C ASN A 13 9.86 -17.31 2.63
N ALA A 14 9.55 -16.30 3.44
CA ALA A 14 9.02 -15.02 2.98
C ALA A 14 9.51 -13.87 3.85
N VAL A 15 9.58 -12.67 3.28
CA VAL A 15 9.85 -11.41 3.98
C VAL A 15 8.80 -10.39 3.57
N GLN A 16 8.31 -9.63 4.54
CA GLN A 16 7.45 -8.48 4.27
C GLN A 16 8.27 -7.20 4.41
N ILE A 17 8.20 -6.33 3.40
CA ILE A 17 8.87 -5.04 3.37
C ILE A 17 7.84 -3.93 3.55
N MET A 18 8.05 -3.10 4.56
CA MET A 18 7.23 -1.93 4.86
C MET A 18 7.90 -0.66 4.34
N ALA A 19 7.15 0.44 4.26
CA ALA A 19 7.66 1.76 3.90
C ALA A 19 8.35 1.83 2.52
N VAL A 20 7.86 1.02 1.56
CA VAL A 20 8.37 0.99 0.19
C VAL A 20 7.90 2.20 -0.61
N GLN A 21 6.61 2.54 -0.54
CA GLN A 21 6.07 3.71 -1.25
C GLN A 21 6.64 4.99 -0.66
N GLU A 22 6.98 5.96 -1.51
CA GLU A 22 7.58 7.21 -1.06
C GLU A 22 6.64 7.98 -0.13
N HIS A 23 7.23 8.49 0.94
CA HIS A 23 6.56 9.15 2.05
C HIS A 23 7.53 10.18 2.64
N SER A 24 7.12 11.45 2.67
CA SER A 24 8.00 12.53 3.14
C SER A 24 8.21 12.53 4.65
N TYR A 25 7.25 12.02 5.41
CA TYR A 25 7.33 12.03 6.87
C TYR A 25 7.77 10.68 7.43
N TYR A 26 9.08 10.52 7.60
CA TYR A 26 9.72 9.27 8.03
C TYR A 26 9.14 8.67 9.34
N VAL A 27 8.73 9.51 10.28
CA VAL A 27 8.17 9.08 11.59
C VAL A 27 6.80 8.37 11.45
N ARG A 28 6.14 8.47 10.29
CA ARG A 28 4.89 7.73 10.00
C ARG A 28 5.15 6.30 9.52
N PHE A 29 6.39 5.82 9.53
CA PHE A 29 6.77 4.44 9.17
C PHE A 29 6.25 3.99 7.79
N GLY A 30 6.15 4.92 6.84
CA GLY A 30 5.68 4.62 5.49
C GLY A 30 4.17 4.69 5.27
N TYR A 31 3.37 4.93 6.31
CA TYR A 31 1.91 4.91 6.18
C TYR A 31 1.30 6.21 5.63
N HIS A 32 2.04 7.32 5.66
CA HIS A 32 1.64 8.57 5.01
C HIS A 32 2.28 8.68 3.62
N VAL A 33 1.78 7.87 2.68
CA VAL A 33 2.29 7.84 1.31
C VAL A 33 1.97 9.14 0.59
N THR A 34 2.98 9.69 -0.10
CA THR A 34 2.86 10.88 -0.94
C THR A 34 2.96 10.52 -2.42
N ASN A 35 3.91 9.66 -2.81
CA ASN A 35 4.11 9.21 -4.19
C ASN A 35 3.98 7.68 -4.31
N PHE A 36 2.86 7.23 -4.83
CA PHE A 36 2.46 5.82 -4.80
C PHE A 36 3.27 4.91 -5.72
N PHE A 37 3.80 5.45 -6.82
CA PHE A 37 4.56 4.73 -7.85
C PHE A 37 6.08 4.85 -7.68
N ALA A 38 6.54 5.64 -6.71
CA ALA A 38 7.94 5.87 -6.45
C ALA A 38 8.38 5.06 -5.22
N PRO A 39 9.54 4.37 -5.28
CA PRO A 39 10.15 3.81 -4.09
C PRO A 39 10.71 4.94 -3.22
N SER A 40 10.66 4.76 -1.90
CA SER A 40 11.18 5.71 -0.93
C SER A 40 12.68 5.95 -1.15
N SER A 41 13.02 7.20 -1.45
CA SER A 41 14.39 7.67 -1.67
C SER A 41 15.27 7.59 -0.42
N HIS A 42 14.67 7.42 0.77
CA HIS A 42 15.39 7.23 2.04
C HIS A 42 16.32 6.00 2.04
N PHE A 43 16.05 5.01 1.19
CA PHE A 43 16.76 3.73 1.20
C PHE A 43 17.60 3.46 -0.05
N GLY A 44 17.72 4.45 -0.94
CA GLY A 44 18.49 4.35 -2.18
C GLY A 44 17.63 4.59 -3.42
N THR A 45 18.10 4.07 -4.54
CA THR A 45 17.48 4.24 -5.85
C THR A 45 16.45 3.15 -6.16
N SER A 46 15.68 3.33 -7.24
CA SER A 46 14.81 2.28 -7.78
C SER A 46 15.57 0.97 -8.07
N ASP A 47 16.78 1.07 -8.62
CA ASP A 47 17.60 -0.10 -8.94
C ASP A 47 18.12 -0.81 -7.68
N ASP A 48 18.37 -0.08 -6.60
CA ASP A 48 18.75 -0.68 -5.32
C ASP A 48 17.61 -1.54 -4.76
N LEU A 49 16.35 -1.08 -4.89
CA LEU A 49 15.18 -1.87 -4.49
C LEU A 49 15.03 -3.13 -5.37
N LYS A 50 15.17 -2.99 -6.69
CA LYS A 50 15.13 -4.15 -7.61
C LYS A 50 16.22 -5.16 -7.26
N SER A 51 17.44 -4.70 -7.00
CA SER A 51 18.58 -5.52 -6.57
C SER A 51 18.33 -6.20 -5.22
N LEU A 52 17.64 -5.53 -4.29
CA LEU A 52 17.23 -6.14 -3.02
C LEU A 52 16.25 -7.31 -3.26
N ILE A 53 15.21 -7.10 -4.06
CA ILE A 53 14.18 -8.11 -4.36
C ILE A 53 14.80 -9.30 -5.10
N ASP A 54 15.61 -9.06 -6.14
CA ASP A 54 16.31 -10.10 -6.90
C ASP A 54 17.20 -10.97 -5.99
N ARG A 55 17.89 -10.37 -5.01
CA ARG A 55 18.69 -11.14 -4.03
C ARG A 55 17.84 -11.97 -3.10
N ALA A 56 16.68 -11.50 -2.66
CA ALA A 56 15.75 -12.32 -1.87
C ALA A 56 15.26 -13.53 -2.68
N HIS A 57 14.90 -13.30 -3.95
CA HIS A 57 14.46 -14.36 -4.86
C HIS A 57 15.56 -15.39 -5.13
N LYS A 58 16.81 -14.97 -5.35
CA LYS A 58 17.98 -15.87 -5.48
C LYS A 58 18.19 -16.77 -4.26
N MET A 59 17.70 -16.36 -3.09
CA MET A 59 17.74 -17.14 -1.85
C MET A 59 16.47 -17.99 -1.64
N GLY A 60 15.55 -17.99 -2.60
CA GLY A 60 14.26 -18.66 -2.52
C GLY A 60 13.36 -18.10 -1.42
N LEU A 61 13.36 -16.78 -1.25
CA LEU A 61 12.45 -16.05 -0.36
C LEU A 61 11.40 -15.32 -1.19
N LEU A 62 10.12 -15.45 -0.81
CA LEU A 62 9.07 -14.58 -1.31
C LEU A 62 9.19 -13.19 -0.68
N VAL A 63 8.88 -12.15 -1.45
CA VAL A 63 8.91 -10.76 -1.01
C VAL A 63 7.51 -10.17 -1.10
N LEU A 64 6.95 -9.88 0.07
CA LEU A 64 5.66 -9.21 0.19
C LEU A 64 5.89 -7.72 0.41
N MET A 65 5.08 -6.89 -0.25
CA MET A 65 5.06 -5.45 -0.02
C MET A 65 3.86 -5.07 0.83
N ASP A 66 4.11 -4.21 1.81
CA ASP A 66 3.03 -3.49 2.46
C ASP A 66 2.51 -2.38 1.55
N ILE A 67 1.27 -2.49 1.10
CA ILE A 67 0.65 -1.53 0.17
C ILE A 67 -0.41 -0.71 0.90
N VAL A 68 -0.24 0.61 0.88
CA VAL A 68 -1.08 1.53 1.64
C VAL A 68 -2.09 2.17 0.70
N HIS A 69 -3.20 1.48 0.46
CA HIS A 69 -4.30 2.00 -0.37
C HIS A 69 -5.48 2.51 0.45
N SER A 70 -5.43 2.41 1.78
CA SER A 70 -6.50 2.82 2.68
C SER A 70 -6.61 4.34 2.86
N HIS A 71 -5.50 5.06 2.71
CA HIS A 71 -5.40 6.51 2.85
C HIS A 71 -4.13 7.05 2.18
N ALA A 72 -4.01 8.37 2.09
CA ALA A 72 -2.84 9.07 1.61
C ALA A 72 -2.46 10.24 2.55
N SER A 73 -1.23 10.72 2.44
CA SER A 73 -0.78 11.94 3.13
C SER A 73 -1.70 13.13 2.83
N ASN A 74 -1.89 14.01 3.81
CA ASN A 74 -2.59 15.28 3.67
C ASN A 74 -1.69 16.41 3.13
N ASN A 75 -0.45 16.14 2.78
CA ASN A 75 0.46 17.16 2.27
C ASN A 75 0.10 17.54 0.81
N MET A 76 -0.01 18.84 0.57
CA MET A 76 -0.39 19.42 -0.72
C MET A 76 0.81 19.66 -1.65
N LEU A 77 2.03 19.79 -1.11
CA LEU A 77 3.20 20.17 -1.89
C LEU A 77 3.89 18.97 -2.55
N ASP A 78 3.83 17.80 -1.92
CA ASP A 78 4.59 16.61 -2.31
C ASP A 78 3.72 15.37 -2.54
N GLY A 79 2.40 15.49 -2.37
CA GLY A 79 1.44 14.38 -2.42
C GLY A 79 0.18 14.70 -3.25
N LEU A 80 -0.78 13.78 -3.21
CA LEU A 80 -2.01 13.85 -4.02
C LEU A 80 -3.06 14.85 -3.48
N ASN A 81 -2.82 15.47 -2.32
CA ASN A 81 -3.80 16.34 -1.70
C ASN A 81 -3.98 17.63 -2.51
N MET A 82 -5.23 17.98 -2.85
CA MET A 82 -5.55 19.15 -3.67
C MET A 82 -4.86 19.16 -5.05
N PHE A 83 -4.62 17.99 -5.63
CA PHE A 83 -3.81 17.82 -6.85
C PHE A 83 -4.28 18.69 -8.04
N ASP A 84 -5.58 18.88 -8.22
CA ASP A 84 -6.18 19.74 -9.25
C ASP A 84 -6.73 21.07 -8.70
N GLY A 85 -6.36 21.42 -7.46
CA GLY A 85 -6.91 22.56 -6.72
C GLY A 85 -8.25 22.28 -6.02
N THR A 86 -8.79 21.07 -6.11
CA THR A 86 -10.04 20.66 -5.43
C THR A 86 -9.80 19.62 -4.34
N ASP A 87 -10.70 19.56 -3.35
CA ASP A 87 -10.62 18.56 -2.28
C ASP A 87 -11.20 17.20 -2.67
N ALA A 88 -11.69 17.02 -3.90
CA ALA A 88 -12.54 15.89 -4.29
C ALA A 88 -11.99 15.04 -5.46
N HIS A 89 -10.79 15.36 -5.97
CA HIS A 89 -10.22 14.68 -7.14
C HIS A 89 -9.94 13.19 -6.88
N TYR A 90 -8.94 12.89 -6.04
CA TYR A 90 -8.62 11.53 -5.62
C TYR A 90 -9.39 11.08 -4.37
N PHE A 91 -9.93 12.04 -3.62
CA PHE A 91 -10.45 11.83 -2.27
C PHE A 91 -11.93 12.14 -2.19
N HIS A 92 -12.61 11.64 -1.15
CA HIS A 92 -13.90 12.21 -0.80
C HIS A 92 -13.73 13.68 -0.38
N SER A 93 -14.77 14.49 -0.54
CA SER A 93 -14.78 15.88 -0.09
C SER A 93 -15.17 16.01 1.38
N ARG A 94 -14.79 17.13 2.00
CA ARG A 94 -15.16 17.50 3.39
C ARG A 94 -14.79 16.40 4.40
N SER A 95 -15.59 16.24 5.45
CA SER A 95 -15.36 15.30 6.55
C SER A 95 -15.26 13.83 6.10
N LYS A 96 -15.94 13.43 5.01
CA LYS A 96 -15.85 12.07 4.47
C LYS A 96 -14.46 11.77 3.89
N GLY A 97 -13.75 12.79 3.44
CA GLY A 97 -12.42 12.70 2.86
C GLY A 97 -11.26 12.75 3.83
N HIS A 98 -11.53 12.92 5.13
CA HIS A 98 -10.51 13.20 6.11
C HIS A 98 -10.62 12.25 7.30
N ARG A 99 -9.51 11.63 7.66
CA ARG A 99 -9.41 10.81 8.86
C ARG A 99 -8.67 11.54 9.96
N TRP A 100 -9.43 12.16 10.85
CA TRP A 100 -8.91 12.99 11.94
C TRP A 100 -7.87 12.29 12.84
N MET A 101 -8.07 11.00 13.16
CA MET A 101 -7.17 10.26 14.04
C MET A 101 -5.78 10.04 13.42
N TRP A 102 -5.69 10.03 12.10
CA TRP A 102 -4.44 9.83 11.36
C TRP A 102 -3.93 11.10 10.72
N ASP A 103 -4.76 12.14 10.64
CA ASP A 103 -4.51 13.35 9.88
C ASP A 103 -4.16 13.05 8.41
N SER A 104 -5.04 12.27 7.75
CA SER A 104 -4.83 11.76 6.39
C SER A 104 -6.07 11.90 5.50
N ARG A 105 -5.88 11.70 4.18
CA ARG A 105 -6.95 11.79 3.17
C ARG A 105 -7.46 10.40 2.77
N LEU A 106 -8.78 10.25 2.62
CA LEU A 106 -9.45 9.00 2.25
C LEU A 106 -9.87 9.01 0.78
N PHE A 107 -9.42 8.00 0.04
CA PHE A 107 -9.70 7.85 -1.39
C PHE A 107 -11.20 7.78 -1.67
N ASN A 108 -11.63 8.35 -2.79
CA ASN A 108 -12.97 8.17 -3.30
C ASN A 108 -13.04 6.87 -4.12
N TYR A 109 -13.26 5.74 -3.46
CA TYR A 109 -13.42 4.43 -4.12
C TYR A 109 -14.67 4.34 -5.01
N GLY A 110 -15.53 5.36 -5.07
CA GLY A 110 -16.60 5.43 -6.07
C GLY A 110 -16.13 5.95 -7.44
N SER A 111 -14.92 6.52 -7.52
CA SER A 111 -14.40 7.13 -8.74
C SER A 111 -13.66 6.11 -9.60
N TRP A 112 -13.99 6.09 -10.89
CA TRP A 112 -13.33 5.24 -11.88
C TRP A 112 -11.83 5.53 -11.99
N GLU A 113 -11.44 6.81 -11.93
CA GLU A 113 -10.04 7.21 -12.04
C GLU A 113 -9.24 6.82 -10.80
N VAL A 114 -9.86 6.84 -9.62
CA VAL A 114 -9.24 6.34 -8.38
C VAL A 114 -9.02 4.83 -8.45
N HIS A 115 -10.00 4.07 -8.96
CA HIS A 115 -9.79 2.63 -9.21
C HIS A 115 -8.64 2.39 -10.18
N ARG A 116 -8.63 3.09 -11.32
CA ARG A 116 -7.54 2.98 -12.31
C ARG A 116 -6.19 3.27 -11.67
N PHE A 117 -6.09 4.33 -10.87
CA PHE A 117 -4.86 4.70 -10.16
C PHE A 117 -4.38 3.60 -9.21
N LEU A 118 -5.24 3.14 -8.28
CA LEU A 118 -4.85 2.16 -7.25
C LEU A 118 -4.54 0.78 -7.85
N LEU A 119 -5.33 0.34 -8.83
CA LEU A 119 -5.13 -0.96 -9.49
C LEU A 119 -3.87 -0.95 -10.38
N SER A 120 -3.64 0.14 -11.10
CA SER A 120 -2.40 0.31 -11.86
C SER A 120 -1.20 0.39 -10.92
N ASN A 121 -1.36 0.95 -9.72
CA ASN A 121 -0.31 0.98 -8.71
C ASN A 121 0.04 -0.41 -8.19
N ALA A 122 -0.95 -1.24 -7.88
CA ALA A 122 -0.70 -2.63 -7.48
C ALA A 122 0.01 -3.40 -8.61
N ARG A 123 -0.45 -3.26 -9.85
CA ARG A 123 0.18 -3.86 -11.02
C ARG A 123 1.63 -3.40 -11.21
N TRP A 124 1.90 -2.11 -11.04
CA TRP A 124 3.24 -1.52 -11.17
C TRP A 124 4.25 -2.21 -10.25
N TRP A 125 3.93 -2.40 -8.98
CA TRP A 125 4.83 -3.04 -8.02
C TRP A 125 5.07 -4.53 -8.32
N LEU A 126 4.07 -5.24 -8.84
CA LEU A 126 4.23 -6.65 -9.27
C LEU A 126 5.07 -6.76 -10.55
N GLU A 127 4.79 -5.92 -11.56
CA GLU A 127 5.40 -6.05 -12.88
C GLU A 127 6.79 -5.42 -12.96
N GLU A 128 6.99 -4.23 -12.39
CA GLU A 128 8.24 -3.48 -12.50
C GLU A 128 9.27 -3.91 -11.46
N TYR A 129 8.83 -4.11 -10.21
CA TYR A 129 9.72 -4.43 -9.08
C TYR A 129 9.72 -5.91 -8.71
N LYS A 130 8.81 -6.71 -9.28
CA LYS A 130 8.71 -8.16 -9.05
C LYS A 130 8.41 -8.53 -7.60
N PHE A 131 7.64 -7.72 -6.88
CA PHE A 131 7.06 -8.20 -5.61
C PHE A 131 6.15 -9.42 -5.87
N ASP A 132 6.11 -10.35 -4.91
CA ASP A 132 5.34 -11.59 -5.07
C ASP A 132 3.87 -11.39 -4.67
N ARG A 133 3.62 -10.67 -3.58
CA ARG A 133 2.26 -10.41 -3.04
C ARG A 133 2.21 -9.11 -2.24
N PHE A 134 1.00 -8.71 -1.87
CA PHE A 134 0.76 -7.56 -1.00
C PHE A 134 0.16 -7.95 0.35
N ARG A 135 0.55 -7.22 1.40
CA ARG A 135 -0.28 -6.99 2.58
C ARG A 135 -0.98 -5.64 2.39
N PHE A 136 -2.31 -5.62 2.39
CA PHE A 136 -3.05 -4.36 2.34
C PHE A 136 -3.15 -3.76 3.74
N ASP A 137 -2.69 -2.52 3.88
CA ASP A 137 -2.69 -1.83 5.17
C ASP A 137 -4.08 -1.31 5.55
N VAL A 138 -4.50 -1.64 6.77
CA VAL A 138 -5.79 -1.27 7.40
C VAL A 138 -7.01 -1.40 6.50
N VAL A 139 -7.26 -2.61 5.99
CA VAL A 139 -8.43 -2.92 5.14
C VAL A 139 -9.77 -2.60 5.86
N THR A 140 -9.82 -2.71 7.18
CA THR A 140 -11.01 -2.36 7.98
C THR A 140 -11.48 -0.92 7.75
N SER A 141 -10.56 0.01 7.45
CA SER A 141 -10.96 1.38 7.16
C SER A 141 -11.55 1.61 5.78
N MET A 142 -11.27 0.70 4.85
CA MET A 142 -11.84 0.72 3.51
C MET A 142 -13.24 0.08 3.50
N MET A 143 -13.44 -0.96 4.31
CA MET A 143 -14.68 -1.75 4.31
C MET A 143 -15.82 -1.10 5.08
N TYR A 144 -15.51 -0.31 6.11
CA TYR A 144 -16.52 0.22 7.02
C TYR A 144 -16.55 1.74 7.01
N THR A 145 -17.76 2.31 6.95
CA THR A 145 -17.97 3.77 7.06
C THR A 145 -17.59 4.33 8.43
N HIS A 146 -17.54 3.48 9.46
CA HIS A 146 -17.00 3.81 10.79
C HIS A 146 -15.49 3.56 10.90
N HIS A 147 -14.84 3.12 9.82
CA HIS A 147 -13.40 2.92 9.67
C HIS A 147 -12.73 2.03 10.73
N GLY A 148 -13.50 1.12 11.32
CA GLY A 148 -13.06 0.24 12.41
C GLY A 148 -12.90 0.93 13.77
N LEU A 149 -13.40 2.14 13.95
CA LEU A 149 -13.46 2.79 15.26
C LEU A 149 -14.51 2.06 16.12
N GLN A 150 -14.10 1.66 17.34
CA GLN A 150 -14.93 1.09 18.40
C GLN A 150 -15.52 -0.32 18.18
N ASN A 151 -15.05 -1.10 17.20
CA ASN A 151 -15.52 -2.46 16.96
C ASN A 151 -14.36 -3.47 16.92
N GLU A 152 -14.55 -4.63 17.56
CA GLU A 152 -13.68 -5.81 17.40
C GLU A 152 -14.04 -6.55 16.12
N PHE A 153 -13.07 -6.80 15.24
CA PHE A 153 -13.30 -7.55 14.00
C PHE A 153 -12.72 -8.96 14.13
N GLY A 154 -13.52 -9.96 13.75
CA GLY A 154 -13.04 -11.32 13.60
C GLY A 154 -12.12 -11.45 12.38
N VAL A 155 -11.02 -12.20 12.54
CA VAL A 155 -10.01 -12.46 11.47
C VAL A 155 -10.65 -13.05 10.19
N TRP A 156 -11.79 -13.72 10.32
CA TRP A 156 -12.51 -14.39 9.23
C TRP A 156 -13.28 -13.45 8.28
N GLU A 157 -13.83 -12.34 8.80
CA GLU A 157 -14.61 -11.39 7.99
C GLU A 157 -13.70 -10.58 7.05
N ILE A 158 -12.50 -10.24 7.53
CA ILE A 158 -11.48 -9.53 6.74
C ILE A 158 -10.97 -10.40 5.58
N PHE A 159 -10.82 -11.71 5.80
CA PHE A 159 -10.27 -12.64 4.82
C PHE A 159 -11.21 -12.88 3.61
N TRP A 160 -12.51 -13.03 3.87
CA TRP A 160 -13.52 -13.25 2.81
C TRP A 160 -13.73 -12.02 1.91
N LEU A 161 -13.57 -10.82 2.47
CA LEU A 161 -13.82 -9.57 1.75
C LEU A 161 -12.64 -9.11 0.90
N ILE A 162 -11.40 -9.38 1.32
CA ILE A 162 -10.20 -9.21 0.47
C ILE A 162 -10.31 -10.12 -0.77
N MET A 163 -10.82 -11.35 -0.59
CA MET A 163 -11.09 -12.24 -1.72
C MET A 163 -12.16 -11.69 -2.65
N LEU A 164 -13.21 -11.02 -2.16
CA LEU A 164 -14.21 -10.37 -3.03
C LEU A 164 -13.60 -9.23 -3.88
N MET A 165 -12.75 -8.37 -3.30
CA MET A 165 -12.10 -7.28 -4.05
C MET A 165 -11.10 -7.79 -5.10
N VAL A 166 -10.38 -8.87 -4.81
CA VAL A 166 -9.38 -9.44 -5.74
C VAL A 166 -10.04 -10.36 -6.78
N HIS A 167 -11.01 -11.20 -6.38
CA HIS A 167 -11.53 -12.29 -7.20
C HIS A 167 -12.68 -11.88 -8.13
N HIS A 168 -13.50 -10.88 -7.78
CA HIS A 168 -14.59 -10.42 -8.65
C HIS A 168 -14.16 -9.44 -9.74
N HIS A 169 -13.00 -8.79 -9.59
CA HIS A 169 -12.49 -7.83 -10.56
C HIS A 169 -11.16 -8.24 -11.22
N PHE A 170 -10.41 -9.20 -10.66
CA PHE A 170 -9.10 -9.59 -11.19
C PHE A 170 -8.82 -11.11 -11.09
N PRO A 171 -9.36 -11.93 -12.01
CA PRO A 171 -8.98 -13.34 -12.14
C PRO A 171 -7.50 -13.56 -12.54
N MET A 172 -6.77 -12.50 -12.94
CA MET A 172 -5.38 -12.58 -13.41
C MET A 172 -4.31 -12.37 -12.33
N VAL A 173 -4.67 -11.94 -11.10
CA VAL A 173 -3.68 -11.71 -10.02
C VAL A 173 -3.39 -12.99 -9.21
N LEU A 174 -4.09 -14.09 -9.51
CA LEU A 174 -3.98 -15.37 -8.80
C LEU A 174 -3.51 -16.54 -9.69
N LYS A 175 -2.89 -16.27 -10.85
CA LYS A 175 -2.24 -17.31 -11.65
C LYS A 175 -0.74 -17.30 -11.45
#